data_AF-A0A256IAE9-F1
#
_entry.id   AF-A0A256IAE9-F1
#
_cell.length_a   1.000
_cell.length_b   1.000
_cell.length_c   1.000
_cell.angle_alpha   90.00
_cell.angle_beta   90.00
_cell.angle_gamma   90.00
#
_symmetry.space_group_name_H-M   'P 1'
#
loop_
_entity.id
_entity.type
_entity.pdbx_description
1 polymer ?
#
loop_
_entity_poly.entity_id
_entity_poly.type
_entity_poly.pdbx_seq_one_letter_code
_entity_poly.pdbx_strand_id
1 'polypeptide(L)' 'MSDATTEPCDACGEPTTDALARTVRLSVDRANIDTQRLCPECFADWIQRYQTEMGGGGGGTDGSDSEIIID' A
#
# COMPACT_ATOMS: atom_id res chain seq x y z
N MET A 1 24.69 -5.69 17.63
CA MET A 1 24.43 -5.82 16.18
C MET A 1 22.96 -6.14 16.06
N SER A 2 22.20 -5.32 15.33
CA SER A 2 20.75 -5.49 15.21
C SER A 2 20.47 -6.82 14.53
N ASP A 3 19.88 -7.75 15.27
CA ASP A 3 19.36 -9.00 14.72
C ASP A 3 18.27 -8.60 13.73
N ALA A 4 18.52 -8.77 12.43
CA ALA A 4 17.55 -8.44 11.41
C ALA A 4 16.46 -9.51 11.45
N THR A 5 15.43 -9.27 12.24
CA THR A 5 14.25 -10.11 12.33
C THR A 5 13.62 -10.26 10.94
N THR A 6 13.32 -11.51 10.62
CA THR A 6 12.80 -11.93 9.32
C THR A 6 11.50 -12.66 9.56
N GLU A 7 10.41 -12.05 9.15
CA GLU A 7 9.06 -12.62 9.18
C GLU A 7 8.59 -12.92 7.75
N PRO A 8 7.70 -13.90 7.56
CA PRO A 8 7.17 -14.20 6.24
C PRO A 8 6.36 -13.03 5.65
N CYS A 9 6.32 -12.96 4.32
CA CYS A 9 5.41 -12.10 3.57
C CYS A 9 4.01 -12.73 3.58
N ASP A 10 2.97 -11.94 3.88
CA ASP A 10 1.60 -12.45 3.95
C ASP A 10 1.05 -12.92 2.58
N ALA A 11 1.63 -12.44 1.48
CA ALA A 11 1.17 -12.77 0.12
C ALA A 11 1.87 -14.01 -0.47
N CYS A 12 3.20 -14.07 -0.42
CA CYS A 12 3.97 -15.15 -1.05
C CYS A 12 4.58 -16.15 -0.05
N GLY A 13 4.51 -15.87 1.25
CA GLY A 13 5.11 -16.70 2.31
C GLY A 13 6.62 -16.59 2.44
N GLU A 14 7.31 -15.93 1.51
CA GLU A 14 8.77 -15.83 1.52
C GLU A 14 9.28 -14.97 2.68
N PRO A 15 10.41 -15.35 3.30
CA PRO A 15 11.03 -14.60 4.38
C PRO A 15 11.40 -13.19 3.92
N THR A 16 10.96 -12.18 4.65
CA THR A 16 11.26 -10.78 4.38
C THR A 16 11.89 -10.16 5.61
N THR A 17 13.01 -9.47 5.44
CA THR A 17 13.65 -8.75 6.55
C THR A 17 12.81 -7.53 6.94
N ASP A 18 12.74 -7.21 8.23
CA ASP A 18 11.95 -6.07 8.72
C ASP A 18 12.33 -4.74 8.08
N ALA A 19 13.60 -4.54 7.74
CA ALA A 19 14.07 -3.33 7.06
C ALA A 19 13.45 -3.13 5.67
N LEU A 20 13.07 -4.21 4.99
CA LEU A 20 12.51 -4.19 3.64
C LEU A 20 10.99 -4.35 3.62
N ALA A 21 10.41 -4.83 4.71
CA ALA A 21 8.97 -5.06 4.82
C ALA A 21 8.18 -3.75 4.65
N ARG A 22 6.99 -3.89 4.06
CA ARG A 22 6.00 -2.82 3.95
C ARG A 22 4.71 -3.27 4.60
N THR A 23 4.12 -2.38 5.40
CA THR A 23 2.83 -2.65 6.03
C THR A 23 1.74 -1.92 5.25
N VAL A 24 0.80 -2.69 4.73
CA VAL A 24 -0.45 -2.18 4.17
C VAL A 24 -1.53 -2.28 5.23
N ARG A 25 -2.21 -1.16 5.49
CA ARG A 25 -3.38 -1.12 6.36
C ARG A 25 -4.60 -0.69 5.55
N LEU A 26 -5.59 -1.55 5.41
CA LEU A 26 -6.83 -1.25 4.70
C LEU A 26 -7.96 -0.98 5.68
N SER A 27 -8.67 0.13 5.46
CA SER A 27 -9.79 0.55 6.29
C SER A 27 -10.96 1.00 5.43
N VAL A 28 -12.17 0.62 5.82
CA VAL A 28 -13.44 1.01 5.19
C VAL A 28 -14.35 1.58 6.28
N ASP A 29 -15.00 2.71 6.01
CA ASP A 29 -15.88 3.38 6.99
C ASP A 29 -15.23 3.61 8.37
N ARG A 30 -13.92 3.91 8.35
CA ARG A 30 -13.05 4.08 9.53
C ARG A 30 -12.78 2.80 10.33
N ALA A 31 -13.34 1.65 9.95
CA ALA A 31 -12.98 0.36 10.52
C ALA A 31 -11.76 -0.21 9.79
N ASN A 32 -10.75 -0.66 10.54
CA ASN A 32 -9.67 -1.45 9.96
C ASN A 32 -10.19 -2.84 9.61
N ILE A 33 -10.07 -3.21 8.33
CA ILE A 33 -10.55 -4.51 7.84
C ILE A 33 -9.41 -5.49 7.61
N ASP A 34 -8.20 -4.98 7.38
CA ASP A 34 -7.04 -5.81 7.07
C ASP A 34 -5.72 -5.09 7.39
N THR A 35 -4.70 -5.87 7.72
CA THR A 35 -3.32 -5.41 7.91
C THR A 35 -2.37 -6.50 7.39
N GLN A 36 -1.57 -6.17 6.38
CA GLN A 36 -0.65 -7.10 5.74
C GLN A 36 0.79 -6.58 5.80
N ARG A 37 1.74 -7.48 6.04
CA ARG A 37 3.19 -7.29 5.92
C ARG A 37 3.67 -7.94 4.61
N LEU A 38 4.15 -7.12 3.70
CA LEU A 38 4.52 -7.52 2.34
C LEU A 38 6.01 -7.32 2.07
N CYS A 39 6.56 -8.20 1.26
CA CYS A 39 7.86 -7.96 0.60
C CYS A 39 7.72 -6.85 -0.46
N PRO A 40 8.83 -6.20 -0.87
CA PRO A 40 8.79 -5.09 -1.83
C PRO A 40 8.05 -5.42 -3.13
N GLU A 41 8.24 -6.62 -3.68
CA GLU A 41 7.60 -7.05 -4.93
C GLU A 41 6.08 -7.20 -4.75
N CYS A 42 5.64 -7.94 -3.72
CA CYS A 42 4.21 -8.12 -3.45
C CYS A 42 3.50 -6.81 -3.09
N PHE A 43 4.22 -5.84 -2.51
CA PHE A 43 3.68 -4.50 -2.26
C PHE A 43 3.43 -3.74 -3.57
N ALA A 44 4.32 -3.82 -4.55
CA ALA A 44 4.12 -3.20 -5.86
C ALA A 44 2.90 -3.80 -6.58
N ASP A 45 2.78 -5.14 -6.57
CA ASP A 45 1.63 -5.84 -7.13
C ASP A 45 0.32 -5.45 -6.43
N TRP A 46 0.36 -5.30 -5.10
CA TRP A 46 -0.80 -4.87 -4.32
C TRP A 46 -1.29 -3.47 -4.74
N ILE A 47 -0.38 -2.50 -4.92
CA ILE A 47 -0.73 -1.16 -5.40
C ILE A 47 -1.36 -1.22 -6.79
N GLN A 48 -0.75 -1.96 -7.72
CA GLN A 48 -1.24 -2.04 -9.08
C GLN A 48 -2.65 -2.64 -9.15
N ARG A 49 -2.89 -3.72 -8.39
CA ARG A 49 -4.22 -4.34 -8.28
C ARG A 49 -5.24 -3.36 -7.69
N TYR A 50 -4.90 -2.69 -6.59
CA TYR A 50 -5.78 -1.71 -5.97
C TYR A 50 -6.17 -0.60 -6.95
N GLN A 51 -5.19 -0.03 -7.66
CA GLN A 51 -5.45 1.01 -8.67
C GLN A 51 -6.32 0.51 -9.82
N THR A 52 -6.09 -0.72 -10.28
CA THR A 52 -6.82 -1.31 -11.41
C THR A 52 -8.26 -1.66 -11.05
N GLU A 53 -8.47 -2.29 -9.90
CA GLU A 53 -9.77 -2.85 -9.50
C GLU A 53 -10.62 -1.86 -8.72
N MET A 54 -9.99 -1.02 -7.89
CA MET A 54 -10.68 -0.16 -6.93
C MET A 54 -10.35 1.33 -7.07
N GLY A 55 -9.34 1.70 -7.86
CA GLY A 55 -8.91 3.08 -8.07
C GLY A 55 -9.91 3.94 -8.87
N GLY A 56 -11.08 3.42 -9.21
CA GLY A 56 -12.09 4.13 -9.99
C GLY A 56 -11.57 4.50 -11.38
N GLY A 57 -11.29 3.49 -12.22
CA GLY A 57 -11.06 3.56 -13.67
C GLY A 57 -10.45 4.86 -14.23
N GLY A 58 -9.18 4.82 -14.63
CA GLY A 58 -8.44 5.95 -15.20
C GLY A 58 -9.22 6.81 -16.20
N GLY A 59 -9.25 8.11 -15.93
CA GLY A 59 -9.81 9.14 -16.82
C GLY A 59 -9.87 10.50 -16.13
N GLY A 60 -8.72 11.19 -16.03
CA GLY A 60 -8.69 12.57 -15.55
C GLY A 60 -7.33 13.00 -15.03
N THR A 61 -6.42 13.37 -15.92
CA THR A 61 -5.80 14.69 -15.78
C THR A 61 -6.92 15.73 -15.75
N ASP A 62 -7.52 15.98 -14.60
CA ASP A 62 -8.44 17.10 -14.37
C ASP A 62 -8.34 17.49 -12.90
N GLY A 63 -7.68 18.62 -12.65
CA GLY A 63 -7.39 19.11 -11.30
C GLY A 63 -6.07 19.85 -11.13
N SER A 64 -5.35 20.18 -12.20
CA SER A 64 -4.51 21.39 -12.20
C SER A 64 -5.41 22.64 -12.24
N ASP A 65 -6.32 22.80 -11.28
CA ASP A 65 -6.91 24.10 -10.94
C ASP A 65 -7.73 23.98 -9.66
N SER A 66 -7.04 24.09 -8.52
CA SER A 66 -7.67 24.53 -7.29
C SER A 66 -6.66 25.44 -6.62
N GLU A 67 -6.47 26.59 -7.26
CA GLU A 67 -5.93 27.77 -6.60
C GLU A 67 -6.74 27.97 -5.30
N ILE A 68 -6.16 27.57 -4.17
CA ILE A 68 -6.71 27.86 -2.86
C ILE A 68 -6.48 29.34 -2.59
N ILE A 69 -7.39 30.18 -3.08
CA ILE A 69 -7.44 31.59 -2.68
C ILE A 69 -8.02 31.61 -1.26
N ILE A 70 -7.15 31.84 -0.29
CA ILE A 70 -7.54 32.21 1.08
C ILE A 70 -7.77 33.72 1.06
N ASP A 71 -9.02 34.15 1.24
CA ASP A 71 -9.37 35.54 1.61
C ASP A 71 -9.08 35.79 3.10
#